data_AF-A0AAD4BH27-F1
#
_entry.id   AF-A0AAD4BH27-F1
#
_cell.length_a   1.000
_cell.length_b   1.000
_cell.length_c   1.000
_cell.angle_alpha   90.00
_cell.angle_beta   90.00
_cell.angle_gamma   90.00
#
_symmetry.space_group_name_H-M   'P 1'
#
loop_
_entity.id
_entity.type
_entity.pdbx_description
1 polymer ?
#
loop_
_entity_poly.entity_id
_entity_poly.type
_entity_poly.pdbx_seq_one_letter_code
_entity_poly.pdbx_strand_id
1 'polypeptide(L)'
;MSSPVTDIVSVAALHFAATIGPDHWHRTRPQPIQLSVHLHLAPLYLNTPGRSDDVRDSLHYGHLAKAVERRVGAKEEQGYATARALVEDVTDAVFAFARDSGAEVGGVVHAVCVILSLPKQILLAEGFEVELTTRASDWTAQSTGSDRGSRPGAIVRVTDLVLPVLIGVNPPERLAKQRILTGITFFEAARTDTEDVYREVDYPKVVQQITTDIDRSSYLTLEKLVYEIIQTAYRTSDAQLNSNSDVSASRIDTITVRCRKPSALSFGDASGVEMTRTRGTH
;
A
#
# COMPACT_ATOMS: atom_id res chain seq x y z
N MET A 1 11.79 13.67 7.80
CA MET A 1 10.86 14.52 8.57
C MET A 1 10.28 13.65 9.67
N SER A 2 10.46 14.01 10.95
CA SER A 2 9.79 13.30 12.05
C SER A 2 8.28 13.42 11.84
N SER A 3 7.53 12.31 11.85
CA SER A 3 6.08 12.39 11.95
C SER A 3 5.74 13.25 13.18
N PRO A 4 4.76 14.17 13.09
CA PRO A 4 4.32 14.90 14.26
C PRO A 4 3.86 13.89 15.32
N VAL A 5 4.31 14.10 16.56
CA VAL A 5 3.86 13.30 17.71
C VAL A 5 2.36 13.57 17.87
N THR A 6 1.56 12.59 17.47
CA THR A 6 0.11 12.63 17.49
C THR A 6 -0.39 11.46 18.30
N ASP A 7 -1.47 11.65 19.03
CA ASP A 7 -2.15 10.54 19.69
C ASP A 7 -2.86 9.71 18.62
N ILE A 8 -2.89 8.39 18.79
CA ILE A 8 -3.45 7.47 17.79
C ILE A 8 -4.48 6.56 18.44
N VAL A 9 -5.67 6.51 17.85
CA VAL A 9 -6.63 5.43 18.08
C VAL A 9 -6.65 4.55 16.85
N SER A 10 -6.43 3.25 17.03
CA SER A 10 -6.36 2.32 15.91
C SER A 10 -7.18 1.05 16.15
N VAL A 11 -7.62 0.45 15.06
CA VAL A 11 -8.16 -0.90 15.01
C VAL A 11 -7.33 -1.67 14.01
N ALA A 12 -6.61 -2.68 14.48
CA ALA A 12 -5.69 -3.46 13.67
C ALA A 12 -6.33 -4.78 13.23
N ALA A 13 -5.99 -5.21 12.02
CA ALA A 13 -6.26 -6.54 11.50
C ALA A 13 -7.73 -7.00 11.58
N LEU A 14 -8.66 -6.16 11.13
CA LEU A 14 -10.03 -6.58 10.85
C LEU A 14 -10.05 -7.50 9.63
N HIS A 15 -10.65 -8.68 9.77
CA HIS A 15 -10.69 -9.68 8.72
C HIS A 15 -12.05 -9.70 8.03
N PHE A 16 -12.04 -9.57 6.70
CA PHE A 16 -13.25 -9.61 5.88
C PHE A 16 -13.07 -10.49 4.65
N ALA A 17 -14.17 -10.75 3.94
CA ALA A 17 -14.15 -11.21 2.56
C ALA A 17 -14.71 -10.09 1.68
N ALA A 18 -13.98 -9.69 0.65
CA ALA A 18 -14.43 -8.66 -0.28
C ALA A 18 -14.06 -9.02 -1.71
N THR A 19 -14.91 -8.66 -2.66
CA THR A 19 -14.64 -8.76 -4.09
C THR A 19 -13.90 -7.51 -4.54
N ILE A 20 -12.65 -7.65 -4.99
CA ILE A 20 -11.78 -6.52 -5.39
C ILE A 20 -11.16 -6.84 -6.74
N GLY A 21 -11.65 -6.18 -7.79
CA GLY A 21 -11.18 -6.37 -9.15
C GLY A 21 -11.17 -7.85 -9.62
N PRO A 22 -10.58 -8.12 -10.79
CA PRO A 22 -10.23 -9.47 -11.18
C PRO A 22 -9.00 -9.96 -10.42
N ASP A 23 -9.00 -11.23 -9.99
CA ASP A 23 -7.80 -11.89 -9.47
C ASP A 23 -6.78 -12.20 -10.59
N HIS A 24 -5.61 -12.75 -10.23
CA HIS A 24 -4.57 -13.19 -11.18
C HIS A 24 -5.04 -14.19 -12.25
N TRP A 25 -6.19 -14.83 -12.04
CA TRP A 25 -6.82 -15.77 -12.97
C TRP A 25 -8.00 -15.15 -13.72
N HIS A 26 -8.15 -13.82 -13.65
CA HIS A 26 -9.24 -13.05 -14.23
C HIS A 26 -10.62 -13.41 -13.68
N ARG A 27 -10.68 -13.91 -12.43
CA ARG A 27 -11.92 -14.26 -11.76
C ARG A 27 -12.32 -13.17 -10.79
N THR A 28 -13.60 -12.81 -10.80
CA THR A 28 -14.18 -11.87 -9.84
C THR A 28 -14.88 -12.67 -8.76
N ARG A 29 -14.27 -12.76 -7.57
CA ARG A 29 -14.82 -13.47 -6.42
C ARG A 29 -14.39 -12.81 -5.11
N PRO A 30 -15.13 -13.03 -4.01
CA PRO A 30 -14.67 -12.61 -2.68
C PRO A 30 -13.32 -13.25 -2.35
N GLN A 31 -12.39 -12.43 -1.86
CA GLN A 31 -11.10 -12.86 -1.34
C GLN A 31 -10.91 -12.39 0.10
N PRO A 32 -10.16 -13.15 0.93
CA PRO A 32 -9.86 -12.72 2.28
C PRO A 32 -9.00 -11.45 2.25
N ILE A 33 -9.42 -10.45 3.01
CA ILE A 33 -8.71 -9.19 3.18
C ILE A 33 -8.49 -8.91 4.66
N GLN A 34 -7.45 -8.14 4.96
CA GLN A 34 -7.21 -7.61 6.29
C GLN A 34 -7.12 -6.08 6.22
N LEU A 35 -7.88 -5.40 7.08
CA LEU A 35 -7.92 -3.95 7.18
C LEU A 35 -7.38 -3.48 8.54
N SER A 36 -6.49 -2.50 8.53
CA SER A 36 -6.11 -1.75 9.73
C SER A 36 -6.40 -0.27 9.52
N VAL A 37 -6.91 0.39 10.55
CA VAL A 37 -7.28 1.80 10.51
C VAL A 37 -6.63 2.52 11.68
N HIS A 38 -6.04 3.68 11.42
CA HIS A 38 -5.40 4.55 12.39
C HIS A 38 -5.97 5.97 12.25
N LEU A 39 -6.57 6.48 13.33
CA LEU A 39 -6.96 7.89 13.43
C LEU A 39 -5.83 8.64 14.13
N HIS A 40 -5.18 9.54 13.40
CA HIS A 40 -4.20 10.46 13.95
C HIS A 40 -4.92 11.68 14.53
N LEU A 41 -4.82 11.83 15.84
CA LEU A 41 -5.55 12.82 16.62
C LEU A 41 -4.67 14.03 16.93
N ALA A 42 -5.29 15.09 17.40
CA ALA A 42 -4.61 16.23 17.98
C ALA A 42 -3.69 15.76 19.12
N PRO A 43 -2.50 16.36 19.30
CA PRO A 43 -1.62 16.03 20.40
C PRO A 43 -2.34 16.14 21.75
N LEU A 44 -2.07 15.19 22.65
CA LEU A 44 -2.63 15.15 24.00
C LEU A 44 -4.16 14.95 24.08
N TYR A 45 -4.85 14.66 22.97
CA TYR A 45 -6.28 14.36 22.97
C TYR A 45 -6.63 13.24 23.95
N LEU A 46 -5.79 12.21 24.06
CA LEU A 46 -6.03 11.05 24.92
C LEU A 46 -5.74 11.32 26.40
N ASN A 47 -5.24 12.50 26.78
CA ASN A 47 -5.07 12.85 28.19
C ASN A 47 -6.40 12.98 28.92
N THR A 48 -7.44 13.49 28.25
CA THR A 48 -8.76 13.64 28.85
C THR A 48 -9.35 12.27 29.23
N PRO A 49 -9.54 11.32 28.30
CA PRO A 49 -10.03 9.98 28.66
C PRO A 49 -9.05 9.25 29.60
N GLY A 50 -7.74 9.46 29.48
CA GLY A 50 -6.75 8.86 30.39
C GLY A 50 -6.83 9.40 31.84
N ARG A 51 -7.38 10.58 32.06
CA ARG A 51 -7.58 11.17 33.40
C ARG A 51 -8.97 10.92 33.96
N SER A 52 -10.00 10.95 33.11
CA SER A 52 -11.38 10.74 33.53
C SER A 52 -11.72 9.26 33.72
N ASP A 53 -11.00 8.36 33.04
CA ASP A 53 -11.32 6.92 32.97
C ASP A 53 -12.77 6.67 32.51
N ASP A 54 -13.28 7.55 31.64
CA ASP A 54 -14.64 7.47 31.10
C ASP A 54 -14.61 7.23 29.59
N VAL A 55 -15.24 6.14 29.16
CA VAL A 55 -15.35 5.76 27.75
C VAL A 55 -16.07 6.82 26.90
N ARG A 56 -16.92 7.66 27.50
CA ARG A 56 -17.64 8.73 26.81
C ARG A 56 -16.72 9.87 26.34
N ASP A 57 -15.57 10.02 26.97
CA ASP A 57 -14.54 11.01 26.59
C ASP A 57 -13.56 10.44 25.55
N SER A 58 -13.76 9.19 25.12
CA SER A 58 -12.89 8.49 24.19
C SER A 58 -13.53 8.30 22.82
N LEU A 59 -12.69 8.17 21.79
CA LEU A 59 -13.11 7.70 20.48
C LEU A 59 -13.30 6.18 20.52
N HIS A 60 -14.56 5.74 20.52
CA HIS A 60 -14.91 4.34 20.73
C HIS A 60 -14.49 3.45 19.53
N TYR A 61 -13.33 2.80 19.65
CA TYR A 61 -12.76 1.92 18.62
C TYR A 61 -13.70 0.75 18.22
N GLY A 62 -14.56 0.27 19.13
CA GLY A 62 -15.59 -0.72 18.80
C GLY A 62 -16.70 -0.20 17.87
N HIS A 63 -17.04 1.09 17.92
CA HIS A 63 -18.00 1.70 16.99
C HIS A 63 -17.32 2.00 15.66
N LEU A 64 -16.05 2.41 15.68
CA LEU A 64 -15.22 2.52 14.49
C LEU A 64 -15.14 1.19 13.72
N ALA A 65 -14.83 0.08 14.41
CA ALA A 65 -14.78 -1.24 13.78
C ALA A 65 -16.13 -1.61 13.12
N LYS A 66 -17.25 -1.37 13.82
CA LYS A 66 -18.60 -1.58 13.27
C LYS A 66 -18.93 -0.68 12.07
N ALA A 67 -18.43 0.56 12.06
CA ALA A 67 -18.61 1.47 10.94
C ALA A 67 -17.87 0.96 9.69
N VAL A 68 -16.63 0.48 9.86
CA VAL A 68 -15.85 -0.14 8.78
C VAL A 68 -16.52 -1.44 8.29
N GLU A 69 -16.91 -2.33 9.20
CA GLU A 69 -17.60 -3.58 8.88
C GLU A 69 -18.88 -3.32 8.07
N ARG A 70 -19.74 -2.39 8.54
CA ARG A 70 -20.96 -2.02 7.82
C ARG A 70 -20.65 -1.46 6.43
N ARG A 71 -19.59 -0.66 6.30
CA ARG A 71 -19.22 -0.06 5.02
C ARG A 71 -18.80 -1.12 4.00
N VAL A 72 -17.92 -2.03 4.40
CA VAL A 72 -17.44 -3.12 3.54
C VAL A 72 -18.58 -4.08 3.20
N GLY A 73 -19.41 -4.47 4.18
CA GLY A 73 -20.56 -5.35 3.97
C GLY A 73 -21.62 -4.75 3.05
N ALA A 74 -21.82 -3.43 3.07
CA ALA A 74 -22.76 -2.76 2.17
C ALA A 74 -22.36 -2.83 0.68
N LYS A 75 -21.11 -3.19 0.37
CA LYS A 75 -20.60 -3.39 -1.00
C LYS A 75 -20.27 -4.85 -1.31
N GLU A 76 -20.80 -5.81 -0.55
CA GLU A 76 -20.52 -7.23 -0.77
C GLU A 76 -20.89 -7.70 -2.18
N GLU A 77 -22.05 -7.26 -2.70
CA GLU A 77 -22.54 -7.64 -4.03
C GLU A 77 -21.86 -6.89 -5.17
N GLN A 78 -21.66 -5.56 -5.04
CA GLN A 78 -21.03 -4.77 -6.11
C GLN A 78 -19.51 -4.95 -6.16
N GLY A 79 -18.89 -5.21 -5.00
CA GLY A 79 -17.45 -5.22 -4.83
C GLY A 79 -16.80 -3.86 -5.06
N TYR A 80 -15.47 -3.89 -5.18
CA TYR A 80 -14.62 -2.75 -5.45
C TYR A 80 -13.87 -2.97 -6.76
N ALA A 81 -13.72 -1.91 -7.57
CA ALA A 81 -12.96 -2.00 -8.82
C ALA A 81 -11.46 -2.23 -8.55
N THR A 82 -10.90 -1.55 -7.55
CA THR A 82 -9.48 -1.59 -7.19
C THR A 82 -9.30 -1.66 -5.66
N ALA A 83 -8.10 -2.06 -5.23
CA ALA A 83 -7.71 -2.03 -3.83
C ALA A 83 -7.77 -0.61 -3.26
N ARG A 84 -7.33 0.38 -4.04
CA ARG A 84 -7.38 1.78 -3.65
C ARG A 84 -8.82 2.27 -3.47
N ALA A 85 -9.74 1.91 -4.36
CA ALA A 85 -11.16 2.27 -4.22
C ALA A 85 -11.76 1.75 -2.91
N LEU A 86 -11.36 0.56 -2.44
CA LEU A 86 -11.77 0.05 -1.13
C LEU A 86 -11.19 0.91 0.00
N VAL A 87 -9.89 1.20 -0.06
CA VAL A 87 -9.18 2.01 0.94
C VAL A 87 -9.78 3.42 1.05
N GLU A 88 -10.10 4.06 -0.08
CA GLU A 88 -10.75 5.37 -0.14
C GLU A 88 -12.17 5.30 0.46
N ASP A 89 -12.96 4.29 0.11
CA ASP A 89 -14.32 4.08 0.62
C ASP A 89 -14.39 3.82 2.14
N VAL A 90 -13.39 3.10 2.67
CA VAL A 90 -13.20 2.90 4.11
C VAL A 90 -12.74 4.20 4.78
N THR A 91 -11.82 4.94 4.15
CA THR A 91 -11.37 6.24 4.64
C THR A 91 -12.54 7.21 4.83
N ASP A 92 -13.45 7.28 3.86
CA ASP A 92 -14.67 8.08 3.93
C ASP A 92 -15.56 7.67 5.11
N ALA A 93 -15.75 6.37 5.32
CA ALA A 93 -16.54 5.87 6.44
C ALA A 93 -15.91 6.20 7.80
N VAL A 94 -14.57 6.19 7.89
CA VAL A 94 -13.84 6.53 9.13
C VAL A 94 -13.94 8.02 9.44
N PHE A 95 -13.79 8.89 8.45
CA PHE A 95 -14.00 10.34 8.66
C PHE A 95 -15.46 10.67 8.99
N ALA A 96 -16.43 10.01 8.33
CA ALA A 96 -17.85 10.14 8.67
C ALA A 96 -18.11 9.70 10.12
N PHE A 97 -17.56 8.56 10.54
CA PHE A 97 -17.64 8.10 11.92
C PHE A 97 -17.06 9.10 12.92
N ALA A 98 -15.89 9.69 12.63
CA ALA A 98 -15.28 10.68 13.51
C ALA A 98 -16.19 11.89 13.71
N ARG A 99 -16.74 12.43 12.61
CA ARG A 99 -17.69 13.54 12.63
C ARG A 99 -18.95 13.19 13.44
N ASP A 100 -19.52 12.01 13.21
CA ASP A 100 -20.75 11.56 13.88
C ASP A 100 -20.53 11.27 15.38
N SER A 101 -19.28 10.98 15.77
CA SER A 101 -18.86 10.80 17.17
C SER A 101 -18.54 12.13 17.87
N GLY A 102 -18.74 13.28 17.20
CA GLY A 102 -18.43 14.61 17.76
C GLY A 102 -16.95 14.99 17.74
N ALA A 103 -16.08 14.17 17.13
CA ALA A 103 -14.69 14.54 16.92
C ALA A 103 -14.57 15.38 15.64
N GLU A 104 -14.28 16.67 15.82
CA GLU A 104 -14.14 17.61 14.72
C GLU A 104 -13.04 17.15 13.74
N VAL A 105 -13.41 16.94 12.48
CA VAL A 105 -12.45 16.61 11.41
C VAL A 105 -11.64 17.85 11.08
N GLY A 106 -10.31 17.74 11.18
CA GLY A 106 -9.37 18.87 11.02
C GLY A 106 -8.99 19.54 12.34
N GLY A 107 -9.86 19.48 13.35
CA GLY A 107 -9.58 19.98 14.71
C GLY A 107 -9.07 18.89 15.66
N VAL A 108 -9.84 17.81 15.81
CA VAL A 108 -9.49 16.65 16.64
C VAL A 108 -8.82 15.56 15.80
N VAL A 109 -9.40 15.20 14.65
CA VAL A 109 -8.82 14.18 13.77
C VAL A 109 -8.05 14.88 12.66
N HIS A 110 -6.73 14.74 12.64
CA HIS A 110 -5.85 15.38 11.67
C HIS A 110 -5.63 14.54 10.41
N ALA A 111 -5.60 13.22 10.55
CA ALA A 111 -5.44 12.31 9.43
C ALA A 111 -6.02 10.92 9.74
N VAL A 112 -6.36 10.20 8.69
CA VAL A 112 -6.74 8.79 8.75
C VAL A 112 -5.75 8.01 7.89
N CYS A 113 -5.14 6.98 8.47
CA CYS A 113 -4.35 6.01 7.74
C CYS A 113 -5.10 4.68 7.67
N VAL A 114 -5.28 4.16 6.47
CA VAL A 114 -5.91 2.86 6.21
C VAL A 114 -4.89 1.97 5.51
N ILE A 115 -4.70 0.77 6.05
CA ILE A 115 -3.82 -0.26 5.51
C ILE A 115 -4.68 -1.45 5.11
N LEU A 116 -4.72 -1.74 3.81
CA LEU A 116 -5.38 -2.91 3.24
C LEU A 116 -4.33 -3.96 2.86
N SER A 117 -4.45 -5.16 3.41
CA SER A 117 -3.65 -6.32 3.03
C SER A 117 -4.49 -7.32 2.23
N LEU A 118 -3.94 -7.74 1.09
CA LEU A 118 -4.51 -8.67 0.13
C LEU A 118 -3.54 -9.85 -0.06
N PRO A 119 -3.51 -10.83 0.86
CA PRO A 119 -2.48 -11.87 0.89
C PRO A 119 -2.47 -12.78 -0.36
N LYS A 120 -3.54 -12.77 -1.17
CA LYS A 120 -3.67 -13.60 -2.38
C LYS A 120 -3.55 -12.79 -3.68
N GLN A 121 -3.24 -11.50 -3.59
CA GLN A 121 -3.23 -10.58 -4.72
C GLN A 121 -1.93 -10.60 -5.52
N ILE A 122 -0.85 -11.24 -5.09
CA ILE A 122 0.38 -11.41 -5.87
C ILE A 122 0.85 -12.86 -5.72
N LEU A 123 0.98 -13.59 -6.83
CA LEU A 123 1.45 -14.97 -6.81
C LEU A 123 2.91 -15.04 -6.36
N LEU A 124 3.23 -16.01 -5.50
CA LEU A 124 4.57 -16.21 -4.92
C LEU A 124 5.07 -15.09 -3.99
N ALA A 125 4.22 -14.10 -3.65
CA ALA A 125 4.49 -13.17 -2.56
C ALA A 125 3.80 -13.64 -1.27
N GLU A 126 4.37 -13.28 -0.13
CA GLU A 126 3.74 -13.49 1.18
C GLU A 126 2.57 -12.52 1.40
N GLY A 127 2.69 -11.29 0.91
CA GLY A 127 1.68 -10.27 1.08
C GLY A 127 1.71 -9.19 0.00
N PHE A 128 0.56 -8.56 -0.18
CA PHE A 128 0.40 -7.33 -0.96
C PHE A 128 -0.39 -6.34 -0.11
N GLU A 129 0.16 -5.15 0.12
CA GLU A 129 -0.46 -4.16 0.98
C GLU A 129 -0.57 -2.81 0.28
N VAL A 130 -1.67 -2.11 0.52
CA VAL A 130 -1.91 -0.73 0.10
C VAL A 130 -2.19 0.09 1.34
N GLU A 131 -1.32 1.05 1.62
CA GLU A 131 -1.43 2.01 2.70
C GLU A 131 -1.72 3.40 2.14
N LEU A 132 -2.77 4.04 2.65
CA LEU A 132 -3.16 5.39 2.29
C LEU A 132 -3.30 6.23 3.56
N THR A 133 -2.62 7.37 3.61
CA THR A 133 -2.80 8.36 4.66
C THR A 133 -3.46 9.60 4.07
N THR A 134 -4.69 9.88 4.49
CA THR A 134 -5.48 11.01 4.03
C THR A 134 -5.55 12.04 5.15
N ARG A 135 -5.14 13.29 4.88
CA ARG A 135 -5.29 14.39 5.85
C ARG A 135 -6.74 14.87 5.88
N ALA A 136 -7.16 15.36 7.03
CA ALA A 136 -8.50 15.92 7.20
C ALA A 136 -8.75 17.13 6.28
N SER A 137 -7.72 17.94 6.00
CA SER A 137 -7.79 19.05 5.03
C SER A 137 -8.15 18.55 3.63
N ASP A 138 -7.47 17.49 3.19
CA ASP A 138 -7.60 16.94 1.84
C ASP A 138 -8.99 16.30 1.68
N TRP A 139 -9.43 15.54 2.70
CA TRP A 139 -10.76 14.94 2.73
C TRP A 139 -11.89 15.97 2.76
N THR A 140 -11.75 17.03 3.56
CA THR A 140 -12.77 18.09 3.65
C THR A 140 -12.92 18.80 2.32
N ALA A 141 -11.79 19.14 1.67
CA ALA A 141 -11.79 19.82 0.38
C ALA A 141 -12.42 18.97 -0.75
N GLN A 142 -12.24 17.65 -0.73
CA GLN A 142 -12.91 16.71 -1.63
C GLN A 142 -14.43 16.66 -1.34
N SER A 143 -14.82 16.59 -0.06
CA SER A 143 -16.22 16.44 0.37
C SER A 143 -17.07 17.68 0.09
N THR A 144 -16.51 18.88 0.17
CA THR A 144 -17.18 20.15 -0.16
C THR A 144 -17.19 20.46 -1.65
N GLY A 145 -16.52 19.63 -2.47
CA GLY A 145 -16.37 19.85 -3.91
C GLY A 145 -15.49 21.05 -4.29
N SER A 146 -14.78 21.65 -3.32
CA SER A 146 -13.88 22.79 -3.56
C SER A 146 -12.54 22.39 -4.17
N ASP A 147 -12.11 21.13 -3.98
CA ASP A 147 -10.91 20.58 -4.60
C ASP A 147 -11.10 19.08 -4.88
N ARG A 148 -11.65 18.74 -6.06
CA ARG A 148 -11.78 17.35 -6.52
C ARG A 148 -10.44 16.73 -6.97
N GLY A 149 -9.35 17.51 -6.99
CA GLY A 149 -8.08 17.10 -7.58
C GLY A 149 -7.00 16.65 -6.60
N SER A 150 -7.12 16.99 -5.31
CA SER A 150 -6.12 16.59 -4.31
C SER A 150 -6.28 15.11 -3.94
N ARG A 151 -5.43 14.23 -4.46
CA ARG A 151 -5.38 12.80 -4.11
C ARG A 151 -4.17 12.48 -3.24
N PRO A 152 -4.35 11.81 -2.09
CA PRO A 152 -3.23 11.42 -1.24
C PRO A 152 -2.36 10.38 -1.94
N GLY A 153 -1.05 10.51 -1.73
CA GLY A 153 -0.07 9.50 -2.13
C GLY A 153 -0.29 8.20 -1.34
N ALA A 154 0.07 7.09 -1.96
CA ALA A 154 -0.07 5.75 -1.38
C ALA A 154 1.30 5.09 -1.21
N ILE A 155 1.39 4.17 -0.25
CA ILE A 155 2.51 3.25 -0.13
C ILE A 155 1.99 1.86 -0.47
N VAL A 156 2.59 1.23 -1.48
CA VAL A 156 2.22 -0.13 -1.90
C VAL A 156 3.38 -1.07 -1.65
N ARG A 157 3.13 -2.18 -0.95
CA ARG A 157 4.16 -3.15 -0.57
C ARG A 157 3.86 -4.53 -1.15
N VAL A 158 4.89 -5.14 -1.72
CA VAL A 158 4.94 -6.56 -2.05
C VAL A 158 5.93 -7.19 -1.08
N THR A 159 5.44 -8.03 -0.18
CA THR A 159 6.24 -8.64 0.89
C THR A 159 6.73 -10.01 0.43
N ASP A 160 8.04 -10.22 0.52
CA ASP A 160 8.73 -11.49 0.28
C ASP A 160 8.27 -12.24 -0.99
N LEU A 161 8.28 -11.54 -2.13
CA LEU A 161 8.15 -12.16 -3.45
C LEU A 161 9.28 -13.16 -3.68
N VAL A 162 8.93 -14.40 -3.95
CA VAL A 162 9.88 -15.47 -4.20
C VAL A 162 10.28 -15.48 -5.66
N LEU A 163 11.53 -15.09 -5.94
CA LEU A 163 12.10 -15.07 -7.28
C LEU A 163 13.17 -16.18 -7.43
N PRO A 164 12.99 -17.15 -8.34
CA PRO A 164 14.02 -18.11 -8.68
C PRO A 164 15.02 -17.48 -9.68
N VAL A 165 16.26 -17.28 -9.25
CA VAL A 165 17.26 -16.53 -10.03
C VAL A 165 18.57 -17.29 -10.09
N LEU A 166 19.21 -17.32 -11.27
CA LEU A 166 20.58 -17.81 -11.39
C LEU A 166 21.54 -16.70 -10.93
N ILE A 167 22.05 -16.81 -9.70
CA ILE A 167 22.77 -15.72 -9.04
C ILE A 167 24.02 -16.16 -8.28
N GLY A 168 25.11 -15.43 -8.48
CA GLY A 168 26.38 -15.64 -7.78
C GLY A 168 27.57 -15.65 -8.72
N VAL A 169 28.77 -15.55 -8.14
CA VAL A 169 30.06 -15.57 -8.85
C VAL A 169 30.70 -16.95 -8.85
N ASN A 170 30.33 -17.82 -7.91
CA ASN A 170 30.95 -19.13 -7.78
C ASN A 170 30.37 -20.12 -8.80
N PRO A 171 31.19 -20.93 -9.50
CA PRO A 171 30.69 -21.88 -10.51
C PRO A 171 29.57 -22.82 -10.02
N PRO A 172 29.59 -23.36 -8.78
CA PRO A 172 28.47 -24.17 -8.27
C PRO A 172 27.14 -23.40 -8.17
N GLU A 173 27.18 -22.10 -7.87
CA GLU A 173 25.99 -21.23 -7.82
C GLU A 173 25.35 -21.02 -9.20
N ARG A 174 26.09 -21.34 -10.27
CA ARG A 174 25.67 -21.21 -11.66
C ARG A 174 25.04 -22.48 -12.23
N LEU A 175 24.91 -23.55 -11.44
CA LEU A 175 24.32 -24.81 -11.89
C LEU A 175 22.80 -24.86 -11.74
N ALA A 176 22.21 -24.06 -10.85
CA ALA A 176 20.78 -24.05 -10.60
C ALA A 176 20.29 -22.67 -10.13
N LYS A 177 19.03 -22.36 -10.43
CA LYS A 177 18.35 -21.17 -9.90
C LYS A 177 18.20 -21.31 -8.39
N GLN A 178 18.45 -20.20 -7.70
CA GLN A 178 18.36 -20.10 -6.25
C GLN A 178 17.17 -19.24 -5.87
N ARG A 179 16.58 -19.52 -4.71
CA ARG A 179 15.44 -18.77 -4.18
C ARG A 179 15.91 -17.44 -3.59
N ILE A 180 15.42 -16.33 -4.13
CA ILE A 180 15.61 -14.99 -3.59
C ILE A 180 14.28 -14.48 -3.04
N LEU A 181 14.30 -13.94 -1.81
CA LEU A 181 13.15 -13.26 -1.20
C LEU A 181 13.27 -11.77 -1.50
N THR A 182 12.26 -11.22 -2.17
CA THR A 182 12.28 -9.86 -2.69
C THR A 182 11.11 -9.06 -2.12
N GLY A 183 11.41 -8.10 -1.26
CA GLY A 183 10.46 -7.08 -0.83
C GLY A 183 10.52 -5.86 -1.74
N ILE A 184 9.36 -5.34 -2.16
CA ILE A 184 9.27 -4.13 -2.99
C ILE A 184 8.30 -3.16 -2.33
N THR A 185 8.74 -1.92 -2.11
CA THR A 185 7.88 -0.82 -1.65
C THR A 185 7.85 0.27 -2.70
N PHE A 186 6.65 0.63 -3.12
CA PHE A 186 6.38 1.71 -4.06
C PHE A 186 5.79 2.88 -3.27
N PHE A 187 6.36 4.07 -3.47
CA PHE A 187 5.86 5.32 -2.91
C PHE A 187 5.26 6.14 -4.05
N GLU A 188 3.95 6.30 -4.03
CA GLU A 188 3.24 7.18 -4.96
C GLU A 188 3.22 8.61 -4.41
N ALA A 189 3.45 9.59 -5.28
CA ALA A 189 3.33 11.00 -4.91
C ALA A 189 1.85 11.38 -4.70
N ALA A 190 1.59 12.27 -3.73
CA ALA A 190 0.32 12.98 -3.67
C ALA A 190 0.16 13.87 -4.91
N ARG A 191 -1.06 14.01 -5.40
CA ARG A 191 -1.39 14.81 -6.58
C ARG A 191 -2.43 15.85 -6.25
N THR A 192 -2.47 16.93 -7.03
CA THR A 192 -3.39 18.08 -6.86
C THR A 192 -4.09 18.42 -8.17
N ASP A 193 -4.17 17.49 -9.12
CA ASP A 193 -4.67 17.76 -10.45
C ASP A 193 -6.15 17.47 -10.59
N THR A 194 -6.85 18.35 -11.29
CA THR A 194 -8.31 18.38 -11.37
C THR A 194 -8.90 17.43 -12.42
N GLU A 195 -8.12 16.49 -12.95
CA GLU A 195 -8.61 15.57 -13.98
C GLU A 195 -9.46 14.46 -13.38
N ASP A 196 -10.67 14.29 -13.93
CA ASP A 196 -11.66 13.31 -13.44
C ASP A 196 -11.24 11.86 -13.71
N VAL A 197 -10.41 11.62 -14.72
CA VAL A 197 -9.95 10.26 -15.08
C VAL A 197 -8.59 10.02 -14.44
N TYR A 198 -8.60 9.24 -13.36
CA TYR A 198 -7.41 8.79 -12.65
C TYR A 198 -7.12 7.33 -12.98
N ARG A 199 -5.94 7.06 -13.53
CA ARG A 199 -5.47 5.69 -13.76
C ARG A 199 -4.51 5.24 -12.65
N GLU A 200 -4.86 4.17 -11.97
CA GLU A 200 -4.00 3.54 -10.97
C GLU A 200 -2.86 2.74 -11.63
N VAL A 201 -1.75 2.56 -10.92
CA VAL A 201 -0.68 1.65 -11.34
C VAL A 201 -1.16 0.21 -11.18
N ASP A 202 -1.04 -0.58 -12.24
CA ASP A 202 -1.32 -2.02 -12.18
C ASP A 202 -0.08 -2.75 -11.63
N TYR A 203 -0.01 -2.82 -10.30
CA TYR A 203 1.06 -3.50 -9.57
C TYR A 203 1.17 -5.00 -9.87
N PRO A 204 0.07 -5.78 -9.98
CA PRO A 204 0.14 -7.15 -10.48
C PRO A 204 0.89 -7.26 -11.82
N LYS A 205 0.61 -6.39 -12.78
CA LYS A 205 1.32 -6.36 -14.06
C LYS A 205 2.78 -5.94 -13.94
N VAL A 206 3.10 -4.98 -13.06
CA VAL A 206 4.49 -4.60 -12.75
C VAL A 206 5.27 -5.81 -12.20
N VAL A 207 4.71 -6.52 -11.21
CA VAL A 207 5.34 -7.70 -10.61
C VAL A 207 5.46 -8.87 -11.62
N GLN A 208 4.45 -9.05 -12.48
CA GLN A 208 4.50 -10.05 -13.55
C GLN A 208 5.66 -9.76 -14.53
N GLN A 209 5.85 -8.50 -14.92
CA GLN A 209 6.94 -8.12 -15.80
C GLN A 209 8.32 -8.31 -15.12
N ILE A 210 8.46 -7.90 -13.86
CA ILE A 210 9.66 -8.13 -13.04
C ILE A 210 10.02 -9.62 -13.01
N THR A 211 9.04 -10.47 -12.70
CA THR A 211 9.23 -11.92 -12.62
C THR A 211 9.67 -12.49 -13.97
N THR A 212 9.05 -12.04 -15.06
CA THR A 212 9.36 -12.50 -16.43
C THR A 212 10.77 -12.10 -16.86
N ASP A 213 11.19 -10.85 -16.59
CA ASP A 213 12.52 -10.36 -16.94
C ASP A 213 13.61 -11.10 -16.17
N ILE A 214 13.38 -11.34 -14.89
CA ILE A 214 14.35 -11.99 -13.99
C ILE A 214 14.47 -13.48 -14.29
N ASP A 215 13.37 -14.16 -14.62
CA ASP A 215 13.40 -15.58 -14.96
C ASP A 215 14.28 -15.88 -16.19
N ARG A 216 14.36 -14.93 -17.12
CA ARG A 216 15.19 -14.99 -18.33
C ARG A 216 16.61 -14.48 -18.13
N SER A 217 16.91 -13.92 -16.96
CA SER A 217 18.17 -13.26 -16.66
C SER A 217 19.05 -14.09 -15.73
N SER A 218 20.32 -13.68 -15.63
CA SER A 218 21.22 -14.20 -14.62
C SER A 218 22.13 -13.08 -14.14
N TYR A 219 22.48 -13.12 -12.85
CA TYR A 219 23.22 -12.03 -12.22
C TYR A 219 24.41 -12.57 -11.45
N LEU A 220 25.46 -11.78 -11.34
CA LEU A 220 26.60 -12.14 -10.49
C LEU A 220 26.37 -11.71 -9.04
N THR A 221 25.64 -10.61 -8.84
CA THR A 221 25.47 -9.98 -7.53
C THR A 221 24.02 -9.58 -7.24
N LEU A 222 23.68 -9.38 -5.96
CA LEU A 222 22.35 -8.94 -5.54
C LEU A 222 22.10 -7.48 -5.91
N GLU A 223 23.12 -6.62 -5.93
CA GLU A 223 23.03 -5.21 -6.29
C GLU A 223 22.50 -5.04 -7.71
N LYS A 224 23.02 -5.82 -8.67
CA LYS A 224 22.54 -5.78 -10.05
C LYS A 224 21.11 -6.28 -10.17
N LEU A 225 20.75 -7.36 -9.46
CA LEU A 225 19.38 -7.86 -9.42
C LEU A 225 18.41 -6.79 -8.88
N VAL A 226 18.73 -6.20 -7.73
CA VAL A 226 17.94 -5.13 -7.10
C VAL A 226 17.79 -3.93 -8.05
N TYR A 227 18.89 -3.52 -8.69
CA TYR A 227 18.88 -2.43 -9.66
C TYR A 227 17.95 -2.74 -10.84
N GLU A 228 18.03 -3.93 -11.43
CA GLU A 228 17.15 -4.32 -12.55
C GLU A 228 15.68 -4.38 -12.15
N ILE A 229 15.35 -4.86 -10.95
CA ILE A 229 13.96 -4.84 -10.44
C ILE A 229 13.43 -3.40 -10.42
N ILE A 230 14.20 -2.46 -9.88
CA ILE A 230 13.82 -1.04 -9.82
C ILE A 230 13.63 -0.48 -11.24
N GLN A 231 14.56 -0.76 -12.16
CA GLN A 231 14.47 -0.27 -13.54
C GLN A 231 13.27 -0.86 -14.29
N THR A 232 13.00 -2.15 -14.17
CA THR A 232 11.80 -2.76 -14.76
C THR A 232 10.53 -2.18 -14.15
N ALA A 233 10.47 -2.01 -12.83
CA ALA A 233 9.32 -1.41 -12.17
C ALA A 233 9.00 -0.01 -12.73
N TYR A 234 10.00 0.88 -12.80
CA TYR A 234 9.82 2.20 -13.38
C TYR A 234 9.39 2.12 -14.85
N ARG A 235 10.10 1.37 -15.70
CA ARG A 235 9.78 1.25 -17.13
C ARG A 235 8.37 0.72 -17.36
N THR A 236 7.94 -0.30 -16.62
CA THR A 236 6.60 -0.87 -16.76
C THR A 236 5.52 0.11 -16.29
N SER A 237 5.73 0.78 -15.16
CA SER A 237 4.79 1.81 -14.67
C SER A 237 4.67 2.99 -15.65
N ASP A 238 5.78 3.40 -16.27
CA ASP A 238 5.78 4.49 -17.27
C ASP A 238 5.11 4.07 -18.57
N ALA A 239 5.30 2.82 -19.00
CA ALA A 239 4.62 2.29 -20.17
C ALA A 239 3.09 2.21 -19.98
N GLN A 240 2.62 1.95 -18.75
CA GLN A 240 1.19 1.98 -18.41
C GLN A 240 0.60 3.40 -18.48
N LEU A 241 1.43 4.41 -18.23
CA LEU A 241 1.07 5.83 -18.21
C LEU A 241 1.06 6.46 -19.60
N ASN A 242 2.04 6.15 -20.45
CA ASN A 242 2.21 6.77 -21.77
C ASN A 242 1.23 6.23 -22.85
N SER A 243 0.25 5.42 -22.47
CA SER A 243 -0.67 4.80 -23.43
C SER A 243 -1.85 5.70 -23.86
N ASN A 244 -1.97 6.92 -23.31
CA ASN A 244 -2.89 7.99 -23.74
C ASN A 244 -2.47 9.33 -23.09
N SER A 245 -2.37 10.42 -23.86
CA SER A 245 -1.85 11.73 -23.40
C SER A 245 -2.82 12.54 -22.52
N ASP A 246 -4.10 12.19 -22.51
CA ASP A 246 -5.18 13.02 -21.93
C ASP A 246 -5.68 12.48 -20.58
N VAL A 247 -4.86 11.67 -19.89
CA VAL A 247 -5.26 11.00 -18.64
C VAL A 247 -4.17 11.15 -17.58
N SER A 248 -4.53 11.77 -16.47
CA SER A 248 -3.79 11.70 -15.22
C SER A 248 -3.67 10.26 -14.71
N ALA A 249 -2.45 9.81 -14.39
CA ALA A 249 -2.27 8.53 -13.72
C ALA A 249 -1.34 8.62 -12.52
N SER A 250 -1.52 7.71 -11.57
CA SER A 250 -0.61 7.59 -10.44
C SER A 250 0.82 7.38 -10.92
N ARG A 251 1.75 8.11 -10.30
CA ARG A 251 3.17 8.01 -10.61
C ARG A 251 3.89 7.54 -9.36
N ILE A 252 4.60 6.42 -9.52
CA ILE A 252 5.58 5.99 -8.54
C ILE A 252 6.73 7.02 -8.57
N ASP A 253 6.93 7.65 -7.42
CA ASP A 253 8.01 8.61 -7.20
C ASP A 253 9.28 7.91 -6.71
N THR A 254 9.13 7.03 -5.73
CA THR A 254 10.25 6.34 -5.10
C THR A 254 9.97 4.85 -5.03
N ILE A 255 11.01 4.03 -5.26
CA ILE A 255 10.97 2.58 -5.12
C ILE A 255 12.08 2.13 -4.19
N THR A 256 11.73 1.32 -3.20
CA THR A 256 12.68 0.57 -2.37
C THR A 256 12.56 -0.90 -2.68
N VAL A 257 13.66 -1.55 -3.04
CA VAL A 257 13.73 -2.99 -3.26
C VAL A 257 14.74 -3.60 -2.30
N ARG A 258 14.34 -4.66 -1.61
CA ARG A 258 15.17 -5.45 -0.71
C ARG A 258 15.21 -6.89 -1.19
N CYS A 259 16.38 -7.39 -1.58
CA CYS A 259 16.58 -8.78 -1.96
C CYS A 259 17.42 -9.51 -0.91
N ARG A 260 16.96 -10.69 -0.49
CA ARG A 260 17.66 -11.57 0.45
C ARG A 260 17.90 -12.94 -0.17
N LYS A 261 19.10 -13.49 0.04
CA LYS A 261 19.51 -14.85 -0.32
C LYS A 261 19.63 -15.68 0.97
N PRO A 262 18.61 -16.49 1.33
CA PRO A 262 18.57 -17.17 2.63
C PRO A 262 19.72 -18.17 2.85
N SER A 263 20.15 -18.86 1.79
CA SER A 263 21.15 -19.94 1.89
C SER A 263 22.59 -19.50 1.61
N ALA A 264 22.88 -18.20 1.68
CA ALA A 264 24.19 -17.67 1.27
C ALA A 264 25.30 -17.85 2.31
N LEU A 265 24.96 -17.93 3.61
CA LEU A 265 25.92 -17.91 4.70
C LEU A 265 25.61 -19.04 5.69
N SER A 266 26.63 -19.83 6.06
CA SER A 266 26.47 -20.97 6.96
C SER A 266 26.09 -20.58 8.40
N PHE A 267 26.26 -19.30 8.78
CA PHE A 267 26.05 -18.79 10.14
C PHE A 267 25.04 -17.64 10.21
N GLY A 268 24.32 -17.34 9.13
CA GLY A 268 23.34 -16.25 9.10
C GLY A 268 22.09 -16.62 8.32
N ASP A 269 20.95 -16.05 8.72
CA ASP A 269 19.63 -16.38 8.16
C ASP A 269 19.47 -15.98 6.69
N ALA A 270 20.17 -14.91 6.27
CA ALA A 270 20.29 -14.49 4.88
C ALA A 270 21.38 -13.42 4.72
N SER A 271 22.02 -13.33 3.54
CA SER A 271 22.63 -12.08 3.08
C SER A 271 21.62 -11.28 2.26
N GLY A 272 21.70 -9.95 2.28
CA GLY A 272 20.74 -9.12 1.55
C GLY A 272 21.26 -7.75 1.16
N VAL A 273 20.63 -7.19 0.13
CA VAL A 273 20.89 -5.84 -0.39
C VAL A 273 19.57 -5.10 -0.47
N GLU A 274 19.60 -3.83 -0.09
CA GLU A 274 18.46 -2.92 -0.19
C GLU A 274 18.87 -1.66 -0.96
N MET A 275 18.01 -1.22 -1.86
CA MET A 275 18.25 -0.02 -2.66
C MET A 275 16.97 0.79 -2.75
N THR A 276 17.09 2.09 -2.48
CA THR A 276 16.02 3.07 -2.68
C THR A 276 16.41 4.00 -3.82
N ARG A 277 15.52 4.19 -4.79
CA ARG A 277 15.73 5.12 -5.91
C ARG A 277 14.48 5.97 -6.08
N THR A 278 14.68 7.28 -6.10
CA THR A 278 13.65 8.26 -6.46
C THR A 278 13.76 8.54 -7.96
N ARG A 279 12.65 8.85 -8.60
CA ARG A 279 12.60 9.19 -10.01
C ARG A 279 13.48 10.41 -10.29
N GLY A 280 14.31 10.33 -11.34
CA GLY A 280 15.21 11.42 -11.74
C GLY A 280 16.59 11.41 -11.06
N THR A 281 16.84 10.56 -10.07
CA THR A 281 18.20 10.31 -9.57
C THR A 281 18.84 9.15 -10.37
N HIS A 282 19.61 9.49 -11.41
CA HIS A 282 20.47 8.58 -12.16
C HIS A 282 21.93 8.96 -11.98
#